data_AF-A0A382Q1P1-F1
#
_entry.id   AF-A0A382Q1P1-F1
#
_cell.length_a   1.000
_cell.length_b   1.000
_cell.length_c   1.000
_cell.angle_alpha   90.00
_cell.angle_beta   90.00
_cell.angle_gamma   90.00
#
_symmetry.space_group_name_H-M   'P 1'
#
loop_
_entity.id
_entity.type
_entity.pdbx_description
1 polymer ?
#
loop_
_entity_poly.entity_id
_entity_poly.type
_entity_poly.pdbx_seq_one_letter_code
_entity_poly.pdbx_strand_id
1 'polypeptide(L)'
;MIFHAEGLCAEKKSSNDLPSAACPSIPILMFSKLTALFSEDLAIDLGTANTLVFMKGQGVIIHEPSVVAVKRDANGKNRVLAVGKDAKMMLGRTPGSISAIRPMKDGVISDFEVTEQMLRYFIQQVQKKRGLFKFRPRVVIAVPSGITQVEKRAVRESARSAGAREVYLIEEPMAAAIGAGLPISEPSGNMILDVGGGTTEVAVISLSGIVYSESSRIGGDRMDESIIQYLKQKYNILIGERTAEEIKIQLGTAYPLSESMTMEIKGRDLV
;
A
#
# COMPACT_ATOMS: atom_id res chain seq x y z
N MET A 1 1.86 -1.56 4.89
CA MET A 1 2.79 -2.17 5.86
C MET A 1 4.28 -2.15 5.50
N ILE A 2 4.73 -1.89 4.26
CA ILE A 2 6.20 -1.88 3.98
C ILE A 2 6.92 -0.75 4.75
N PHE A 3 6.22 0.35 5.08
CA PHE A 3 6.85 1.56 5.61
C PHE A 3 6.23 2.13 6.90
N HIS A 4 5.46 1.32 7.64
CA HIS A 4 4.84 1.80 8.90
C HIS A 4 5.79 1.82 10.10
N ALA A 5 7.10 1.63 9.89
CA ALA A 5 8.12 1.96 10.87
C ALA A 5 8.66 3.38 10.61
N GLU A 6 7.92 4.39 11.08
CA GLU A 6 8.44 5.76 11.25
C GLU A 6 9.57 5.84 12.32
N GLY A 7 10.11 4.72 12.80
CA GLY A 7 11.01 4.65 13.97
C GLY A 7 12.50 4.37 13.71
N LEU A 8 12.97 4.14 12.48
CA LEU A 8 14.34 3.59 12.27
C LEU A 8 15.33 4.47 11.48
N CYS A 9 14.97 5.70 11.08
CA CYS A 9 15.91 6.64 10.46
C CYS A 9 16.47 7.70 11.42
N ALA A 10 16.71 7.34 12.69
CA ALA A 10 17.57 8.12 13.58
C ALA A 10 18.89 7.36 13.79
N GLU A 11 19.82 7.49 12.84
CA GLU A 11 21.21 7.05 13.04
C GLU A 11 21.82 7.82 14.22
N LYS A 12 22.10 7.11 15.32
CA LYS A 12 23.07 7.54 16.32
C LYS A 12 24.45 7.56 15.67
N LYS A 13 24.99 8.75 15.42
CA LYS A 13 26.44 8.94 15.28
C LYS A 13 27.09 8.60 16.63
N SER A 14 27.85 7.51 16.67
CA SER A 14 28.89 7.30 17.67
C SER A 14 30.20 7.07 16.95
N SER A 15 31.08 8.07 17.06
CA SER A 15 32.50 8.02 16.75
C SER A 15 33.20 6.95 17.58
N ASN A 16 33.97 6.07 16.93
CA ASN A 16 35.37 5.75 17.27
C ASN A 16 35.93 4.67 16.32
N ASP A 17 37.11 4.99 15.78
CA ASP A 17 37.93 4.28 14.77
C ASP A 17 38.47 2.90 15.26
N LEU A 18 38.85 1.93 14.40
CA LEU A 18 40.17 1.77 13.73
C LEU A 18 40.19 0.47 12.84
N PRO A 19 41.24 0.20 12.01
CA PRO A 19 41.06 -0.29 10.63
C PRO A 19 41.63 -1.69 10.30
N SER A 20 41.37 -2.09 9.05
CA SER A 20 42.13 -3.00 8.15
C SER A 20 41.61 -4.43 7.93
N ALA A 21 41.31 -4.72 6.65
CA ALA A 21 41.94 -5.78 5.87
C ALA A 21 41.48 -5.65 4.40
N ALA A 22 42.42 -5.44 3.49
CA ALA A 22 42.18 -5.36 2.06
C ALA A 22 41.99 -6.77 1.46
N CYS A 23 41.04 -6.93 0.53
CA CYS A 23 40.88 -8.12 -0.29
C CYS A 23 40.89 -7.70 -1.79
N PRO A 24 41.51 -8.48 -2.70
CA PRO A 24 42.00 -7.99 -3.97
C PRO A 24 40.88 -7.80 -5.01
N SER A 25 41.06 -6.75 -5.82
CA SER A 25 40.18 -6.32 -6.90
C SER A 25 40.35 -7.17 -8.17
N ILE A 26 39.26 -7.79 -8.65
CA ILE A 26 39.13 -8.34 -10.01
C ILE A 26 38.50 -7.25 -10.92
N PRO A 27 39.06 -6.95 -12.10
CA PRO A 27 38.56 -5.87 -12.94
C PRO A 27 37.39 -6.37 -13.81
N ILE A 28 36.16 -6.10 -13.38
CA ILE A 28 34.97 -6.23 -14.23
C ILE A 28 34.38 -4.83 -14.45
N LEU A 29 34.64 -4.33 -15.67
CA LEU A 29 33.82 -3.40 -16.45
C LEU A 29 33.33 -2.13 -15.73
N MET A 30 34.07 -1.03 -15.96
CA MET A 30 33.82 0.34 -15.47
C MET A 30 32.48 1.00 -15.89
N PHE A 31 31.56 0.29 -16.54
CA PHE A 31 30.27 0.85 -16.99
C PHE A 31 29.10 0.69 -15.99
N SER A 32 29.25 -0.11 -14.93
CA SER A 32 28.16 -0.37 -13.95
C SER A 32 28.12 0.60 -12.76
N LYS A 33 29.24 1.25 -12.42
CA LYS A 33 29.31 2.16 -11.26
C LYS A 33 28.72 3.54 -11.53
N LEU A 34 28.74 4.02 -12.77
CA LEU A 34 28.16 5.32 -13.12
C LEU A 34 26.62 5.30 -13.16
N THR A 35 26.00 4.12 -13.37
CA THR A 35 24.54 3.95 -13.32
C THR A 35 24.03 3.62 -11.92
N ALA A 36 24.88 3.12 -11.03
CA ALA A 36 24.51 2.80 -9.65
C ALA A 36 24.23 4.04 -8.78
N LEU A 37 24.85 5.19 -9.08
CA LEU A 37 24.56 6.47 -8.41
C LEU A 37 23.22 7.10 -8.83
N PHE A 38 22.58 6.59 -9.89
CA PHE A 38 21.31 7.09 -10.43
C PHE A 38 20.20 6.03 -10.45
N SER A 39 20.38 4.90 -9.76
CA SER A 39 19.33 3.87 -9.63
C SER A 39 18.38 4.26 -8.51
N GLU A 40 17.40 5.10 -8.82
CA GLU A 40 16.30 5.45 -7.91
C GLU A 40 15.34 4.26 -7.82
N ASP A 41 15.70 3.28 -7.00
CA ASP A 41 14.90 2.10 -6.72
C ASP A 41 13.69 2.51 -5.88
N LEU A 42 12.50 2.08 -6.31
CA LEU A 42 11.25 2.32 -5.61
C LEU A 42 10.74 1.05 -4.97
N ALA A 43 10.16 1.17 -3.79
CA ALA A 43 9.33 0.14 -3.19
C ALA A 43 7.91 0.70 -3.08
N ILE A 44 6.93 -0.05 -3.59
CA ILE A 44 5.52 0.35 -3.61
C ILE A 44 4.73 -0.66 -2.80
N ASP A 45 4.01 -0.14 -1.83
CA ASP A 45 2.98 -0.86 -1.10
C ASP A 45 1.64 -0.55 -1.77
N LEU A 46 1.12 -1.49 -2.54
CA LEU A 46 -0.10 -1.30 -3.33
C LEU A 46 -1.32 -1.79 -2.52
N GLY A 47 -1.54 -1.15 -1.37
CA GLY A 47 -2.59 -1.57 -0.45
C GLY A 47 -4.01 -1.27 -0.97
N THR A 48 -4.97 -2.05 -0.47
CA THR A 48 -6.41 -1.90 -0.75
C THR A 48 -7.00 -0.55 -0.33
N ALA A 49 -6.47 0.04 0.75
CA ALA A 49 -6.93 1.32 1.28
C ALA A 49 -5.96 2.47 0.98
N ASN A 50 -4.65 2.22 1.10
CA ASN A 50 -3.61 3.24 0.92
C ASN A 50 -2.45 2.69 0.07
N THR A 51 -1.86 3.56 -0.73
CA THR A 51 -0.63 3.31 -1.47
C THR A 51 0.51 4.10 -0.83
N LEU A 52 1.62 3.42 -0.57
CA LEU A 52 2.85 4.05 -0.12
C LEU A 52 3.95 3.85 -1.15
N VAL A 53 4.73 4.89 -1.41
CA VAL A 53 5.93 4.80 -2.24
C VAL A 53 7.13 5.24 -1.42
N PHE A 54 8.10 4.34 -1.33
CA PHE A 54 9.39 4.59 -0.74
C PHE A 54 10.45 4.65 -1.82
N MET A 55 11.43 5.51 -1.58
CA MET A 55 12.58 5.66 -2.42
C MET A 55 13.83 5.39 -1.60
N LYS A 56 14.71 4.55 -2.17
CA LYS A 56 16.00 4.23 -1.57
C LYS A 56 16.78 5.52 -1.28
N GLY A 57 17.20 5.67 -0.03
CA GLY A 57 17.95 6.85 0.44
C GLY A 57 17.12 8.08 0.79
N GLN A 58 15.78 8.04 0.64
CA GLN A 58 14.90 9.14 1.03
C GLN A 58 13.82 8.75 2.04
N GLY A 59 13.41 7.48 2.07
CA GLY A 59 12.27 7.08 2.88
C GLY A 59 10.96 7.12 2.10
N VAL A 60 9.84 7.26 2.83
CA VAL A 60 8.50 7.36 2.26
C VAL A 60 8.30 8.74 1.66
N ILE A 61 7.99 8.79 0.37
CA ILE A 61 7.82 10.04 -0.38
C ILE A 61 6.37 10.25 -0.86
N ILE A 62 5.55 9.20 -0.80
CA ILE A 62 4.11 9.21 -1.09
C ILE A 62 3.41 8.35 -0.06
N HIS A 63 2.33 8.89 0.52
CA HIS A 63 1.38 8.18 1.37
C HIS A 63 -0.02 8.73 1.07
N GLU A 64 -0.75 8.03 0.20
CA GLU A 64 -2.01 8.49 -0.37
C GLU A 64 -3.05 7.36 -0.37
N PRO A 65 -4.34 7.65 -0.21
CA PRO A 65 -5.40 6.67 -0.43
C PRO A 65 -5.32 6.00 -1.80
N SER A 66 -5.61 4.70 -1.86
CA SER A 66 -5.70 3.93 -3.12
C SER A 66 -7.03 4.19 -3.83
N VAL A 67 -7.28 5.45 -4.19
CA VAL A 67 -8.52 5.89 -4.83
C VAL A 67 -8.18 6.73 -6.06
N VAL A 68 -8.91 6.49 -7.15
CA VAL A 68 -8.80 7.23 -8.40
C VAL A 68 -10.16 7.75 -8.80
N ALA A 69 -10.27 9.05 -9.05
CA ALA A 69 -11.44 9.65 -9.66
C ALA A 69 -11.26 9.68 -11.18
N VAL A 70 -12.16 9.02 -11.91
CA VAL A 70 -12.15 8.98 -13.37
C VAL A 70 -13.40 9.62 -13.95
N LYS A 71 -13.25 10.24 -15.12
CA LYS A 71 -14.37 10.67 -15.95
C LYS A 71 -14.34 9.87 -17.24
N ARG A 72 -15.48 9.31 -17.62
CA ARG A 72 -15.61 8.60 -18.90
C ARG A 72 -15.65 9.61 -20.03
N ASP A 73 -14.78 9.45 -21.02
CA ASP A 73 -14.77 10.28 -22.22
C ASP A 73 -15.81 9.79 -23.25
N ALA A 74 -15.94 10.53 -24.36
CA ALA A 74 -16.88 10.21 -25.43
C ALA A 74 -16.59 8.86 -26.13
N ASN A 75 -15.36 8.35 -26.01
CA ASN A 75 -14.92 7.08 -26.58
C ASN A 75 -15.02 5.93 -25.56
N GLY A 76 -15.58 6.19 -24.37
CA GLY A 76 -15.76 5.21 -23.32
C GLY A 76 -14.53 4.96 -22.46
N LYS A 77 -13.42 5.68 -22.66
CA LYS A 77 -12.16 5.53 -21.91
C LYS A 77 -12.18 6.33 -20.61
N ASN A 78 -11.52 5.81 -19.59
CA ASN A 78 -11.38 6.47 -18.30
C ASN A 78 -10.26 7.53 -18.35
N ARG A 79 -10.62 8.79 -18.14
CA ARG A 79 -9.66 9.88 -17.92
C ARG A 79 -9.54 10.15 -16.42
N VAL A 80 -8.34 9.98 -15.86
CA VAL A 80 -8.05 10.38 -14.47
C VAL A 80 -8.30 11.88 -14.27
N LEU A 81 -9.07 12.21 -13.25
CA LEU A 81 -9.27 13.56 -12.75
C LEU A 81 -8.44 13.82 -11.49
N ALA A 82 -8.38 12.86 -10.59
CA ALA A 82 -7.66 12.94 -9.32
C ALA A 82 -7.23 11.55 -8.84
N VAL A 83 -6.21 11.50 -7.99
CA VAL A 83 -5.70 10.29 -7.32
C VAL A 83 -5.43 10.64 -5.86
N GLY A 84 -5.56 9.69 -4.94
CA GLY A 84 -5.23 9.91 -3.53
C GLY A 84 -6.33 10.62 -2.76
N LYS A 85 -5.95 11.53 -1.86
CA LYS A 85 -6.87 12.27 -0.97
C LYS A 85 -7.97 12.99 -1.76
N ASP A 86 -7.62 13.65 -2.86
CA ASP A 86 -8.57 14.38 -3.69
C ASP A 86 -9.64 13.45 -4.28
N ALA A 87 -9.25 12.25 -4.71
CA ALA A 87 -10.19 11.24 -5.18
C ALA A 87 -11.01 10.62 -4.04
N LYS A 88 -10.40 10.38 -2.87
CA LYS A 88 -11.10 9.84 -1.68
C LYS A 88 -12.22 10.78 -1.23
N MET A 89 -12.03 12.10 -1.29
CA MET A 89 -13.08 13.09 -0.96
C MET A 89 -14.31 13.02 -1.87
N MET A 90 -14.18 12.45 -3.07
CA MET A 90 -15.26 12.31 -4.04
C MET A 90 -16.09 11.02 -3.83
N LEU A 91 -15.64 10.06 -3.02
CA LEU A 91 -16.35 8.81 -2.79
C LEU A 91 -17.77 9.05 -2.26
N GLY A 92 -18.77 8.50 -2.96
CA GLY A 92 -20.19 8.67 -2.65
C GLY A 92 -20.74 10.08 -2.92
N ARG A 93 -19.97 10.96 -3.55
CA ARG A 93 -20.32 12.38 -3.82
C ARG A 93 -20.13 12.79 -5.29
N THR A 94 -19.85 11.85 -6.19
CA THR A 94 -19.61 12.16 -7.60
C THR A 94 -20.92 12.40 -8.38
N PRO A 95 -20.94 13.35 -9.34
CA PRO A 95 -22.01 13.44 -10.33
C PRO A 95 -21.91 12.28 -11.33
N GLY A 96 -22.99 11.96 -12.06
CA GLY A 96 -23.11 10.71 -12.82
C GLY A 96 -22.06 10.41 -13.90
N SER A 97 -21.26 11.39 -14.34
CA SER A 97 -20.16 11.17 -15.31
C SER A 97 -18.80 10.92 -14.67
N ILE A 98 -18.69 11.04 -13.34
CA ILE A 98 -17.46 10.85 -12.57
C ILE A 98 -17.65 9.65 -11.65
N SER A 99 -16.63 8.81 -11.56
CA SER A 99 -16.61 7.68 -10.65
C SER A 99 -15.33 7.72 -9.83
N ALA A 100 -15.44 7.62 -8.51
CA ALA A 100 -14.30 7.39 -7.63
C ALA A 100 -14.18 5.88 -7.38
N ILE A 101 -13.04 5.31 -7.76
CA ILE A 101 -12.80 3.87 -7.84
C ILE A 101 -11.62 3.51 -6.94
N ARG A 102 -11.78 2.45 -6.14
CA ARG A 102 -10.67 1.75 -5.48
C ARG A 102 -10.23 0.61 -6.41
N PRO A 103 -9.07 0.72 -7.09
CA PRO A 103 -8.69 -0.26 -8.11
C PRO A 103 -8.05 -1.52 -7.52
N MET A 104 -7.79 -1.51 -6.21
CA MET A 104 -7.35 -2.63 -5.40
C MET A 104 -8.49 -3.03 -4.46
N LYS A 105 -8.85 -4.31 -4.45
CA LYS A 105 -9.87 -4.86 -3.55
C LYS A 105 -9.42 -6.23 -3.06
N ASP A 106 -9.57 -6.51 -1.76
CA ASP A 106 -9.22 -7.80 -1.15
C ASP A 106 -7.83 -8.32 -1.54
N GLY A 107 -6.84 -7.42 -1.63
CA GLY A 107 -5.45 -7.74 -1.98
C GLY A 107 -5.19 -7.94 -3.48
N VAL A 108 -6.20 -7.78 -4.34
CA VAL A 108 -6.10 -8.04 -5.78
C VAL A 108 -6.45 -6.81 -6.62
N ILE A 109 -5.95 -6.77 -7.86
CA ILE A 109 -6.30 -5.74 -8.83
C ILE A 109 -7.71 -6.02 -9.35
N SER A 110 -8.65 -5.12 -9.05
CA SER A 110 -10.03 -5.20 -9.56
C SER A 110 -10.22 -4.43 -10.87
N ASP A 111 -9.37 -3.44 -11.14
CA ASP A 111 -9.35 -2.67 -12.39
C ASP A 111 -7.91 -2.39 -12.82
N PHE A 112 -7.48 -3.05 -13.91
CA PHE A 112 -6.12 -2.96 -14.43
C PHE A 112 -5.80 -1.58 -15.00
N GLU A 113 -6.71 -0.99 -15.76
CA GLU A 113 -6.48 0.31 -16.40
C GLU A 113 -6.35 1.39 -15.33
N VAL A 114 -7.24 1.39 -14.34
CA VAL A 114 -7.21 2.35 -13.23
C VAL A 114 -5.98 2.12 -12.35
N THR A 115 -5.58 0.87 -12.10
CA THR A 115 -4.34 0.56 -11.34
C THR A 115 -3.09 1.07 -12.07
N GLU A 116 -2.98 0.83 -13.37
CA GLU A 116 -1.87 1.35 -14.18
C GLU A 116 -1.82 2.88 -14.12
N GLN A 117 -2.96 3.54 -14.28
CA GLN A 117 -3.06 5.00 -14.22
C GLN A 117 -2.66 5.55 -12.84
N MET A 118 -3.05 4.87 -11.76
CA MET A 118 -2.67 5.22 -10.38
C MET A 118 -1.16 5.07 -10.16
N LEU A 119 -0.57 3.92 -10.54
CA LEU A 119 0.86 3.68 -10.45
C LEU A 119 1.66 4.68 -11.29
N ARG A 120 1.19 4.98 -12.52
CA ARG A 120 1.79 5.97 -13.40
C ARG A 120 1.79 7.34 -12.75
N TYR A 121 0.66 7.74 -12.16
CA TYR A 121 0.55 9.00 -11.43
C TYR A 121 1.60 9.08 -10.32
N PHE A 122 1.70 8.06 -9.46
CA PHE A 122 2.68 8.06 -8.38
C PHE A 122 4.13 8.06 -8.87
N ILE A 123 4.47 7.22 -9.85
CA ILE A 123 5.83 7.19 -10.44
C ILE A 123 6.19 8.55 -11.06
N GLN A 124 5.26 9.20 -11.77
CA GLN A 124 5.49 10.51 -12.36
C GLN A 124 5.63 11.61 -11.30
N GLN A 125 4.86 11.56 -10.21
CA GLN A 125 5.01 12.50 -9.09
C GLN A 125 6.42 12.41 -8.49
N VAL A 126 6.93 11.19 -8.34
CA VAL A 126 8.32 10.95 -7.89
C VAL A 126 9.33 11.54 -8.88
N GLN A 127 9.18 11.26 -10.19
CA GLN A 127 10.08 11.80 -11.23
C GLN A 127 10.07 13.33 -11.27
N LYS A 128 8.89 13.95 -11.18
CA LYS A 128 8.72 15.42 -11.19
C LYS A 128 9.44 16.08 -10.02
N LYS A 129 9.26 15.56 -8.79
CA LYS A 129 9.95 16.08 -7.60
C LYS A 129 11.48 16.08 -7.73
N ARG A 130 12.04 15.21 -8.58
CA ARG A 130 13.49 15.05 -8.79
C ARG A 130 14.01 15.68 -10.09
N GLY A 131 13.13 16.18 -10.97
CA GLY A 131 13.52 16.64 -12.31
C GLY A 131 13.95 15.52 -13.26
N LEU A 132 13.61 14.26 -12.96
CA LEU A 132 14.08 13.06 -13.66
C LEU A 132 13.07 12.53 -14.69
N PHE A 133 12.62 13.41 -15.59
CA PHE A 133 11.49 13.16 -16.50
C PHE A 133 11.66 12.01 -17.52
N LYS A 134 12.84 11.41 -17.63
CA LYS A 134 13.13 10.30 -18.58
C LYS A 134 13.57 8.99 -17.90
N PHE A 135 13.55 8.91 -16.58
CA PHE A 135 14.05 7.74 -15.86
C PHE A 135 12.98 6.65 -15.71
N ARG A 136 13.38 5.38 -15.89
CA ARG A 136 12.51 4.22 -15.64
C ARG A 136 13.02 3.46 -14.40
N PRO A 137 12.32 3.52 -13.25
CA PRO A 137 12.80 2.92 -12.00
C PRO A 137 12.72 1.40 -12.01
N ARG A 138 13.56 0.76 -11.20
CA ARG A 138 13.30 -0.60 -10.73
C ARG A 138 12.34 -0.50 -9.55
N VAL A 139 11.35 -1.38 -9.52
CA VAL A 139 10.28 -1.33 -8.52
C VAL A 139 10.16 -2.67 -7.82
N VAL A 140 10.09 -2.65 -6.49
CA VAL A 140 9.63 -3.78 -5.67
C VAL A 140 8.19 -3.48 -5.25
N ILE A 141 7.29 -4.44 -5.41
CA ILE A 141 5.87 -4.30 -5.02
C ILE A 141 5.50 -5.40 -4.02
N ALA A 142 4.91 -5.02 -2.88
CA ALA A 142 4.35 -6.01 -1.97
C ALA A 142 3.03 -6.56 -2.53
N VAL A 143 2.85 -7.88 -2.39
CA VAL A 143 1.64 -8.59 -2.78
C VAL A 143 1.25 -9.60 -1.70
N PRO A 144 -0.05 -9.91 -1.51
CA PRO A 144 -0.49 -10.88 -0.49
C PRO A 144 0.15 -12.25 -0.68
N SER A 145 0.30 -13.04 0.39
CA SER A 145 0.86 -14.40 0.26
C SER A 145 -0.06 -15.32 -0.56
N GLY A 146 -1.38 -15.11 -0.48
CA GLY A 146 -2.39 -15.87 -1.21
C GLY A 146 -2.60 -15.48 -2.69
N ILE A 147 -1.82 -14.54 -3.23
CA ILE A 147 -2.03 -14.01 -4.58
C ILE A 147 -1.75 -15.06 -5.68
N THR A 148 -2.67 -15.16 -6.65
CA THR A 148 -2.57 -16.10 -7.76
C THR A 148 -1.52 -15.68 -8.80
N GLN A 149 -1.08 -16.61 -9.65
CA GLN A 149 -0.13 -16.29 -10.72
C GLN A 149 -0.68 -15.28 -11.74
N VAL A 150 -2.00 -15.27 -11.97
CA VAL A 150 -2.67 -14.32 -12.87
C VAL A 150 -2.61 -12.91 -12.26
N GLU A 151 -2.92 -12.78 -10.98
CA GLU A 151 -2.84 -11.50 -10.25
C GLU A 151 -1.38 -11.02 -10.08
N LYS A 152 -0.42 -11.91 -9.82
CA LYS A 152 1.02 -11.53 -9.85
C LYS A 152 1.42 -10.97 -11.21
N ARG A 153 0.91 -11.54 -12.31
CA ARG A 153 1.16 -11.03 -13.66
C ARG A 153 0.50 -9.67 -13.87
N ALA A 154 -0.73 -9.49 -13.37
CA ALA A 154 -1.46 -8.22 -13.39
C ALA A 154 -0.66 -7.08 -12.78
N VAL A 155 -0.13 -7.29 -11.57
CA VAL A 155 0.66 -6.29 -10.84
C VAL A 155 1.93 -5.92 -11.62
N ARG A 156 2.66 -6.92 -12.10
CA ARG A 156 3.89 -6.68 -12.89
C ARG A 156 3.61 -5.90 -14.17
N GLU A 157 2.54 -6.25 -14.89
CA GLU A 157 2.20 -5.60 -16.15
C GLU A 157 1.74 -4.16 -15.93
N SER A 158 0.92 -3.92 -14.91
CA SER A 158 0.46 -2.58 -14.54
C SER A 158 1.64 -1.66 -14.18
N ALA A 159 2.59 -2.17 -13.40
CA ALA A 159 3.80 -1.41 -13.02
C ALA A 159 4.74 -1.16 -14.21
N ARG A 160 4.92 -2.13 -15.10
CA ARG A 160 5.73 -1.97 -16.33
C ARG A 160 5.11 -0.95 -17.27
N SER A 161 3.81 -1.05 -17.49
CA SER A 161 3.04 -0.11 -18.32
C SER A 161 3.09 1.29 -17.74
N ALA A 162 3.01 1.42 -16.40
CA ALA A 162 3.15 2.68 -15.68
C ALA A 162 4.53 3.36 -15.82
N GLY A 163 5.57 2.64 -16.26
CA GLY A 163 6.88 3.19 -16.57
C GLY A 163 8.07 2.52 -15.84
N ALA A 164 7.84 1.48 -15.05
CA ALA A 164 8.92 0.71 -14.44
C ALA A 164 9.79 0.02 -15.51
N ARG A 165 11.09 -0.13 -15.21
CA ARG A 165 12.05 -0.90 -16.02
C ARG A 165 12.04 -2.36 -15.63
N GLU A 166 12.16 -2.62 -14.34
CA GLU A 166 12.16 -3.96 -13.74
C GLU A 166 11.16 -3.96 -12.59
N VAL A 167 10.44 -5.07 -12.42
CA VAL A 167 9.44 -5.22 -11.37
C VAL A 167 9.69 -6.52 -10.63
N TYR A 168 9.93 -6.39 -9.34
CA TYR A 168 10.10 -7.48 -8.38
C TYR A 168 8.87 -7.49 -7.46
N LEU A 169 8.46 -8.69 -7.05
CA LEU A 169 7.38 -8.85 -6.08
C LEU A 169 7.98 -9.39 -4.78
N ILE A 170 7.48 -8.90 -3.65
CA ILE A 170 7.75 -9.42 -2.32
C ILE A 170 6.43 -9.78 -1.65
N GLU A 171 6.42 -10.81 -0.83
CA GLU A 171 5.23 -11.17 -0.05
C GLU A 171 4.99 -10.12 1.04
N GLU A 172 3.75 -9.64 1.16
CA GLU A 172 3.31 -8.67 2.16
C GLU A 172 3.71 -9.05 3.59
N PRO A 173 3.44 -10.27 4.10
CA PRO A 173 3.84 -10.61 5.46
C PRO A 173 5.37 -10.60 5.67
N MET A 174 6.15 -10.93 4.63
CA MET A 174 7.61 -10.82 4.68
C MET A 174 8.03 -9.35 4.78
N ALA A 175 7.45 -8.48 3.95
CA ALA A 175 7.72 -7.05 3.99
C ALA A 175 7.27 -6.42 5.32
N ALA A 176 6.13 -6.83 5.86
CA ALA A 176 5.62 -6.39 7.16
C ALA A 176 6.54 -6.83 8.31
N ALA A 177 7.02 -8.08 8.30
CA ALA A 177 7.93 -8.59 9.32
C ALA A 177 9.28 -7.86 9.29
N ILE A 178 9.83 -7.58 8.09
CA ILE A 178 11.03 -6.74 7.93
C ILE A 178 10.76 -5.34 8.47
N GLY A 179 9.63 -4.72 8.08
CA GLY A 179 9.24 -3.39 8.55
C GLY A 179 9.06 -3.31 10.06
N ALA A 180 8.60 -4.38 10.70
CA ALA A 180 8.44 -4.49 12.15
C ALA A 180 9.75 -4.78 12.90
N GLY A 181 10.87 -5.03 12.20
CA GLY A 181 12.16 -5.34 12.80
C GLY A 181 12.24 -6.73 13.42
N LEU A 182 11.42 -7.68 12.96
CA LEU A 182 11.48 -9.06 13.45
C LEU A 182 12.77 -9.75 12.98
N PRO A 183 13.43 -10.57 13.82
CA PRO A 183 14.66 -11.29 13.47
C PRO A 183 14.40 -12.51 12.56
N ILE A 184 13.79 -12.26 11.39
CA ILE A 184 13.29 -13.30 10.48
C ILE A 184 14.38 -14.19 9.88
N SER A 185 15.65 -13.77 9.90
CA SER A 185 16.79 -14.54 9.40
C SER A 185 17.30 -15.59 10.38
N GLU A 186 16.90 -15.52 11.65
CA GLU A 186 17.33 -16.45 12.68
C GLU A 186 16.55 -17.78 12.59
N PRO A 187 17.11 -18.88 13.12
CA PRO A 187 16.40 -20.16 13.28
C PRO A 187 15.36 -20.13 14.41
N SER A 188 14.60 -19.04 14.50
CA SER A 188 13.50 -18.81 15.44
C SER A 188 12.20 -18.55 14.65
N GLY A 189 11.06 -18.96 15.22
CA GLY A 189 9.76 -18.75 14.61
C GLY A 189 9.21 -17.36 14.95
N ASN A 190 8.98 -16.53 13.94
CA ASN A 190 8.46 -15.18 14.08
C ASN A 190 7.06 -15.12 13.48
N MET A 191 6.05 -14.78 14.29
CA MET A 191 4.67 -14.64 13.81
C MET A 191 4.34 -13.17 13.57
N ILE A 192 3.73 -12.87 12.43
CA ILE A 192 3.22 -11.55 12.08
C ILE A 192 1.73 -11.65 11.73
N LEU A 193 0.97 -10.65 12.16
CA LEU A 193 -0.43 -10.45 11.80
C LEU A 193 -0.57 -9.04 11.21
N ASP A 194 -0.80 -8.95 9.91
CA ASP A 194 -1.05 -7.73 9.16
C ASP A 194 -2.57 -7.58 8.97
N VAL A 195 -3.18 -6.58 9.60
CA VAL A 195 -4.60 -6.25 9.41
C VAL A 195 -4.70 -5.01 8.51
N GLY A 196 -5.03 -5.24 7.24
CA GLY A 196 -5.19 -4.21 6.23
C GLY A 196 -6.63 -3.72 6.04
N GLY A 197 -6.87 -3.05 4.91
CA GLY A 197 -8.20 -2.60 4.50
C GLY A 197 -9.10 -3.77 4.09
N GLY A 198 -8.74 -4.46 3.01
CA GLY A 198 -9.52 -5.59 2.48
C GLY A 198 -9.09 -6.98 2.98
N THR A 199 -7.89 -7.11 3.55
CA THR A 199 -7.31 -8.41 3.93
C THR A 199 -6.67 -8.36 5.30
N THR A 200 -6.59 -9.52 5.92
CA THR A 200 -5.74 -9.81 7.07
C THR A 200 -4.82 -10.95 6.67
N GLU A 201 -3.51 -10.74 6.77
CA GLU A 201 -2.49 -11.76 6.50
C GLU A 201 -1.87 -12.20 7.83
N VAL A 202 -1.74 -13.52 8.01
CA VAL A 202 -0.96 -14.10 9.10
C VAL A 202 0.17 -14.91 8.51
N ALA A 203 1.37 -14.79 9.07
CA ALA A 203 2.49 -15.63 8.66
C ALA A 203 3.40 -15.99 9.82
N VAL A 204 4.00 -17.17 9.73
CA VAL A 204 5.12 -17.62 10.58
C VAL A 204 6.36 -17.70 9.70
N ILE A 205 7.42 -17.02 10.12
CA ILE A 205 8.65 -16.80 9.35
C ILE A 205 9.85 -17.30 10.14
N SER A 206 10.76 -18.02 9.49
CA SER A 206 12.06 -18.42 10.05
C SER A 206 13.08 -18.58 8.94
N LEU A 207 14.36 -18.32 9.22
CA LEU A 207 15.45 -18.46 8.25
C LEU A 207 15.17 -17.73 6.91
N SER A 208 14.57 -16.54 6.98
CA SER A 208 14.13 -15.72 5.84
C SER A 208 13.09 -16.38 4.92
N GLY A 209 12.46 -17.47 5.38
CA GLY A 209 11.42 -18.19 4.67
C GLY A 209 10.08 -18.14 5.42
N ILE A 210 8.99 -18.04 4.67
CA ILE A 210 7.64 -18.22 5.20
C ILE A 210 7.43 -19.73 5.44
N VAL A 211 7.26 -20.11 6.70
CA VAL A 211 6.96 -21.49 7.12
C VAL A 211 5.47 -21.78 6.97
N TYR A 212 4.64 -20.80 7.31
CA TYR A 212 3.19 -20.86 7.18
C TYR A 212 2.66 -19.47 6.85
N SER A 213 1.65 -19.39 6.00
CA SER A 213 0.91 -18.16 5.75
C SER A 213 -0.55 -18.45 5.44
N GLU A 214 -1.44 -17.61 5.94
CA GLU A 214 -2.86 -17.62 5.61
C GLU A 214 -3.33 -16.18 5.36
N SER A 215 -4.20 -16.02 4.38
CA SER A 215 -4.81 -14.75 3.99
C SER A 215 -6.32 -14.87 4.14
N SER A 216 -6.93 -13.91 4.81
CA SER A 216 -8.39 -13.80 4.91
C SER A 216 -8.86 -12.48 4.34
N ARG A 217 -9.96 -12.50 3.58
CA ARG A 217 -10.60 -11.30 2.99
C ARG A 217 -11.48 -10.59 4.02
N ILE A 218 -10.90 -10.31 5.17
CA ILE A 218 -11.50 -9.62 6.30
C ILE A 218 -10.48 -8.58 6.74
N GLY A 219 -10.91 -7.33 6.87
CA GLY A 219 -10.07 -6.23 7.30
C GLY A 219 -10.91 -5.03 7.70
N GLY A 220 -10.33 -3.84 7.63
CA GLY A 220 -11.00 -2.59 7.92
C GLY A 220 -12.28 -2.35 7.11
N ASP A 221 -12.35 -2.79 5.85
CA ASP A 221 -13.52 -2.65 4.98
C ASP A 221 -14.71 -3.45 5.51
N ARG A 222 -14.45 -4.66 6.02
CA ARG A 222 -15.51 -5.52 6.57
C ARG A 222 -16.03 -5.00 7.90
N MET A 223 -15.17 -4.35 8.69
CA MET A 223 -15.58 -3.64 9.90
C MET A 223 -16.50 -2.46 9.57
N ASP A 224 -16.18 -1.69 8.53
CA ASP A 224 -17.02 -0.57 8.08
C ASP A 224 -18.39 -1.07 7.61
N GLU A 225 -18.42 -2.14 6.82
CA GLU A 225 -19.66 -2.77 6.37
C GLU A 225 -20.50 -3.25 7.57
N SER A 226 -19.90 -3.86 8.59
CA SER A 226 -20.59 -4.26 9.81
C SER A 226 -21.21 -3.06 10.56
N ILE A 227 -20.52 -1.92 10.62
CA ILE A 227 -21.05 -0.68 11.22
C ILE A 227 -22.26 -0.16 10.42
N ILE A 228 -22.17 -0.14 9.08
CA ILE A 228 -23.28 0.28 8.20
C ILE A 228 -24.49 -0.63 8.42
N GLN A 229 -24.30 -1.95 8.43
CA GLN A 229 -25.39 -2.91 8.63
C GLN A 229 -26.01 -2.78 10.02
N TYR A 230 -25.21 -2.58 11.06
CA TYR A 230 -25.70 -2.38 12.41
C TYR A 230 -26.62 -1.15 12.50
N LEU A 231 -26.19 -0.01 11.95
CA LEU A 231 -27.00 1.22 11.98
C LEU A 231 -28.28 1.08 11.16
N LYS A 232 -28.18 0.44 10.01
CA LYS A 232 -29.34 0.15 9.15
C LYS A 232 -30.37 -0.73 9.86
N GLN A 233 -29.94 -1.79 10.54
CA GLN A 233 -30.85 -2.76 11.17
C GLN A 233 -31.42 -2.24 12.50
N LYS A 234 -30.61 -1.55 13.31
CA LYS A 234 -31.01 -1.12 14.65
C LYS A 234 -31.73 0.23 14.66
N TYR A 235 -31.39 1.13 13.74
CA TYR A 235 -31.88 2.51 13.75
C TYR A 235 -32.58 2.92 12.44
N ASN A 236 -32.66 2.05 11.43
CA ASN A 236 -33.18 2.38 10.09
C ASN A 236 -32.44 3.53 9.39
N ILE A 237 -31.19 3.80 9.79
CA ILE A 237 -30.36 4.86 9.22
C ILE A 237 -29.36 4.24 8.25
N LEU A 238 -29.34 4.75 7.01
CA LEU A 238 -28.30 4.44 6.04
C LEU A 238 -27.18 5.49 6.09
N ILE A 239 -25.96 5.03 6.30
CA ILE A 239 -24.75 5.85 6.19
C ILE A 239 -23.84 5.32 5.07
N GLY A 240 -22.93 6.18 4.57
CA GLY A 240 -21.92 5.79 3.58
C GLY A 240 -20.63 5.29 4.23
N GLU A 241 -19.77 4.66 3.43
CA GLU A 241 -18.48 4.07 3.85
C GLU A 241 -17.59 5.04 4.63
N ARG A 242 -17.45 6.29 4.16
CA ARG A 242 -16.64 7.31 4.84
C ARG A 242 -17.10 7.56 6.28
N THR A 243 -18.42 7.66 6.49
CA THR A 243 -18.98 7.86 7.83
C THR A 243 -18.77 6.62 8.70
N ALA A 244 -18.85 5.42 8.12
CA ALA A 244 -18.58 4.17 8.84
C ALA A 244 -17.11 4.06 9.27
N GLU A 245 -16.17 4.42 8.38
CA GLU A 245 -14.74 4.48 8.69
C GLU A 245 -14.45 5.52 9.79
N GLU A 246 -15.11 6.68 9.76
CA GLU A 246 -15.02 7.69 10.82
C GLU A 246 -15.52 7.15 12.17
N ILE A 247 -16.65 6.44 12.18
CA ILE A 247 -17.16 5.77 13.40
C ILE A 247 -16.17 4.72 13.89
N LYS A 248 -15.63 3.88 12.99
CA LYS A 248 -14.65 2.85 13.33
C LYS A 248 -13.42 3.44 14.01
N ILE A 249 -12.87 4.53 13.47
CA ILE A 249 -11.67 5.17 14.00
C ILE A 249 -11.95 5.87 15.34
N GLN A 250 -13.11 6.51 15.50
CA GLN A 250 -13.41 7.30 16.71
C GLN A 250 -13.97 6.46 17.86
N LEU A 251 -14.80 5.45 17.57
CA LEU A 251 -15.55 4.69 18.56
C LEU A 251 -15.29 3.18 18.53
N GLY A 252 -14.63 2.67 17.49
CA GLY A 252 -14.41 1.23 17.32
C GLY A 252 -13.49 0.68 18.41
N THR A 253 -13.88 -0.45 18.99
CA THR A 253 -13.06 -1.19 19.96
C THR A 253 -13.29 -2.69 19.83
N ALA A 254 -12.23 -3.47 19.99
CA ALA A 254 -12.29 -4.93 20.07
C ALA A 254 -12.40 -5.45 21.51
N TYR A 255 -12.29 -4.56 22.50
CA TYR A 255 -12.35 -4.89 23.93
C TYR A 255 -13.28 -3.90 24.66
N PRO A 256 -14.05 -4.34 25.67
CA PRO A 256 -14.92 -3.44 26.43
C PRO A 256 -14.14 -2.27 27.05
N LEU A 257 -14.64 -1.04 26.83
CA LEU A 257 -14.11 0.16 27.47
C LEU A 257 -14.80 0.37 28.82
N SER A 258 -14.07 0.97 29.76
CA SER A 258 -14.61 1.36 31.08
C SER A 258 -15.62 2.51 30.98
N GLU A 259 -15.45 3.38 29.99
CA GLU A 259 -16.34 4.52 29.72
C GLU A 259 -16.91 4.44 28.30
N SER A 260 -18.19 4.80 28.16
CA SER A 260 -18.85 4.82 26.86
C SER A 260 -18.50 6.09 26.10
N MET A 261 -17.97 5.93 24.88
CA MET A 261 -17.77 7.02 23.94
C MET A 261 -18.99 7.18 23.02
N THR A 262 -19.29 8.41 22.61
CA THR A 262 -20.40 8.71 21.69
C THR A 262 -19.96 9.70 20.62
N MET A 263 -20.66 9.70 19.49
CA MET A 263 -20.48 10.66 18.41
C MET A 263 -21.82 10.95 17.73
N GLU A 264 -21.98 12.15 17.19
CA GLU A 264 -23.13 12.49 16.34
C GLU A 264 -22.87 12.04 14.90
N ILE A 265 -23.86 11.42 14.26
CA ILE A 265 -23.77 10.94 12.88
C ILE A 265 -24.92 11.46 12.04
N LYS A 266 -24.67 11.68 10.74
CA LYS A 266 -25.69 12.01 9.75
C LYS A 266 -25.86 10.83 8.79
N GLY A 267 -27.11 10.46 8.54
CA GLY A 267 -27.47 9.43 7.59
C GLY A 267 -28.84 9.71 6.96
N ARG A 268 -29.20 8.87 6.00
CA ARG A 268 -30.51 8.91 5.34
C ARG A 268 -31.47 7.99 6.08
N ASP A 269 -32.62 8.52 6.45
CA ASP A 269 -33.73 7.72 6.95
C ASP A 269 -34.27 6.80 5.83
N LEU A 270 -34.53 5.54 6.18
CA LEU A 270 -35.06 4.53 5.26
C LEU A 270 -36.57 4.33 5.40
N VAL A 271 -37.22 5.10 6.27
CA VAL A 271 -38.68 5.12 6.48
C VAL A 271 -39.32 6.30 5.75
#